data_AF-A0A6P1ERT0-F1
#
_entry.id   AF-A0A6P1ERT0-F1
#
_cell.length_a   1.000
_cell.length_b   1.000
_cell.length_c   1.000
_cell.angle_alpha   90.00
_cell.angle_beta   90.00
_cell.angle_gamma   90.00
#
_symmetry.space_group_name_H-M   'P 1'
#
loop_
_entity.id
_entity.type
_entity.pdbx_description
1 polymer ?
#
loop_
_entity_poly.entity_id
_entity_poly.type
_entity_poly.pdbx_seq_one_letter_code
_entity_poly.pdbx_strand_id
1 'polypeptide(L)'
;MTTAETQVTTVGSEAAIKSFEDAARADPTRKEPWVRIAQLQFDQGQYARAIVAAEEVLQRDPDDLVADGVITVAGFRIANTSLTRLQGRGALASETARKEAKTLADTLRKTMGDAVLEDPKPKPRTPARRTGTRRTTAPAAAPAAAPAARPASSNGGDPFQNLGGN
;
A
#
# COMPACT_ATOMS: atom_id res chain seq x y z
N MET A 1 5.03 11.61 15.53
CA MET A 1 6.21 11.61 14.64
C MET A 1 5.81 11.76 13.16
N THR A 2 4.62 11.31 12.78
CA THR A 2 4.10 11.29 11.40
C THR A 2 4.10 12.63 10.67
N THR A 3 3.78 13.76 11.30
CA THR A 3 3.71 15.06 10.61
C THR A 3 5.07 15.57 10.12
N ALA A 4 6.14 15.37 10.89
CA ALA A 4 7.49 15.77 10.48
C ALA A 4 8.02 14.87 9.35
N GLU A 5 7.76 13.56 9.43
CA GLU A 5 8.15 12.60 8.40
C GLU A 5 7.40 12.84 7.08
N THR A 6 6.09 13.13 7.15
CA THR A 6 5.29 13.51 5.97
C THR A 6 5.80 14.81 5.36
N GLN A 7 6.15 15.81 6.19
CA GLN A 7 6.63 17.10 5.69
C GLN A 7 8.00 16.98 5.00
N VAL A 8 8.93 16.22 5.57
CA VAL A 8 10.25 15.96 4.94
C VAL A 8 10.08 15.19 3.63
N THR A 9 9.19 14.20 3.60
CA THR A 9 8.91 13.42 2.38
C THR A 9 8.29 14.29 1.28
N THR A 10 7.35 15.17 1.63
CA THR A 10 6.74 16.12 0.68
C THR A 10 7.77 17.08 0.10
N VAL A 11 8.60 17.70 0.95
CA VAL A 11 9.63 18.66 0.53
C VAL A 11 10.67 17.98 -0.37
N GLY A 12 11.13 16.79 -0.01
CA GLY A 12 12.05 16.01 -0.85
C GLY A 12 11.44 15.64 -2.20
N SER A 13 10.16 15.31 -2.21
CA SER A 13 9.43 14.94 -3.42
C SER A 13 9.17 16.13 -4.36
N GLU A 14 8.90 17.34 -3.84
CA GLU A 14 8.79 18.55 -4.68
C GLU A 14 10.12 18.92 -5.34
N ALA A 15 11.24 18.83 -4.61
CA ALA A 15 12.57 19.04 -5.18
C ALA A 15 12.90 17.99 -6.26
N ALA A 16 12.53 16.73 -6.04
CA ALA A 16 12.70 15.66 -7.02
C ALA A 16 11.88 15.92 -8.29
N ILE A 17 10.60 16.29 -8.15
CA ILE A 17 9.73 16.64 -9.29
C ILE A 17 10.37 17.75 -10.12
N LYS A 18 10.86 18.82 -9.49
CA LYS A 18 11.53 19.92 -10.20
C LYS A 18 12.76 19.45 -10.98
N SER A 19 13.58 18.59 -10.38
CA SER A 19 14.75 18.01 -11.07
C SER A 19 14.35 17.18 -12.29
N PHE A 20 13.24 16.44 -12.21
CA PHE A 20 12.75 15.69 -13.36
C PHE A 20 12.12 16.58 -14.43
N GLU A 21 11.47 17.67 -14.05
CA GLU A 21 10.97 18.66 -15.02
C GLU A 21 12.12 19.34 -15.77
N ASP A 22 13.22 19.66 -15.08
CA ASP A 22 14.43 20.19 -15.73
C ASP A 22 15.03 19.16 -16.70
N ALA A 23 15.06 17.87 -16.32
CA ALA A 23 15.50 16.79 -17.20
C ALA A 23 14.56 16.60 -18.42
N ALA A 24 13.25 16.71 -18.22
CA ALA A 24 12.26 16.65 -19.29
C ALA A 24 12.39 17.83 -20.28
N ARG A 25 12.76 19.02 -19.78
CA ARG A 25 13.04 20.18 -20.62
C ARG A 25 14.36 20.04 -21.39
N ALA A 26 15.36 19.40 -20.79
CA ALA A 26 16.65 19.15 -21.44
C ALA A 26 16.54 18.10 -22.56
N ASP A 27 15.71 17.06 -22.39
CA ASP A 27 15.41 16.07 -23.42
C ASP A 27 13.90 15.81 -23.53
N PRO A 28 13.20 16.57 -24.39
CA PRO A 28 11.75 16.48 -24.53
C PRO A 28 11.24 15.16 -25.10
N THR A 29 12.12 14.34 -25.69
CA THR A 29 11.71 13.07 -26.34
C THR A 29 11.66 11.91 -25.36
N ARG A 30 12.33 12.03 -24.21
CA ARG A 30 12.44 10.98 -23.19
C ARG A 30 11.19 10.92 -22.35
N LYS A 31 10.67 9.71 -22.15
CA LYS A 31 9.49 9.47 -21.32
C LYS A 31 9.82 9.31 -19.83
N GLU A 32 11.05 8.89 -19.51
CA GLU A 32 11.44 8.49 -18.17
C GLU A 32 11.29 9.60 -17.11
N PRO A 33 11.62 10.88 -17.39
CA PRO A 33 11.36 11.96 -16.45
C PRO A 33 9.86 12.11 -16.15
N TRP A 34 9.00 12.01 -17.17
CA TRP A 34 7.54 12.09 -17.02
C TRP A 34 6.97 10.93 -16.21
N VAL A 35 7.49 9.71 -16.41
CA VAL A 35 7.12 8.54 -15.58
C VAL A 35 7.42 8.80 -14.11
N ARG A 36 8.60 9.36 -13.80
CA ARG A 36 8.99 9.67 -12.41
C ARG A 36 8.14 10.78 -11.80
N ILE A 37 7.84 11.83 -12.57
CA ILE A 37 6.94 12.91 -12.13
C ILE A 37 5.55 12.35 -11.82
N ALA A 38 4.99 11.53 -12.71
CA ALA A 38 3.67 10.93 -12.53
C ALA A 38 3.59 10.08 -11.27
N GLN A 39 4.60 9.23 -11.03
CA GLN A 39 4.70 8.39 -9.83
C GLN A 39 4.79 9.23 -8.55
N LEU A 40 5.71 10.20 -8.50
CA LEU A 40 5.87 11.06 -7.32
C LEU A 40 4.61 11.86 -7.00
N GLN A 41 3.95 12.42 -8.03
CA GLN A 41 2.71 13.16 -7.84
C GLN A 41 1.57 12.24 -7.41
N PHE A 42 1.52 11.00 -7.91
CA PHE A 42 0.55 10.00 -7.49
C PHE A 42 0.74 9.63 -6.01
N ASP A 43 1.98 9.41 -5.58
CA ASP A 43 2.33 9.07 -4.19
C ASP A 43 2.03 10.22 -3.22
N GLN A 44 2.17 11.46 -3.68
CA GLN A 44 1.76 12.66 -2.94
C GLN A 44 0.23 12.88 -2.91
N GLY A 45 -0.56 12.02 -3.57
CA GLY A 45 -2.01 12.18 -3.67
C GLY A 45 -2.46 13.29 -4.62
N GLN A 46 -1.54 13.85 -5.42
CA GLN A 46 -1.81 14.89 -6.42
C GLN A 46 -2.31 14.26 -7.73
N TYR A 47 -3.39 13.50 -7.65
CA TYR A 47 -3.89 12.64 -8.74
C TYR A 47 -4.12 13.36 -10.07
N ALA A 48 -4.64 14.60 -10.04
CA ALA A 48 -4.87 15.36 -11.26
C ALA A 48 -3.56 15.72 -11.98
N ARG A 49 -2.50 16.07 -11.22
CA ARG A 49 -1.19 16.36 -11.81
C ARG A 49 -0.53 15.07 -12.30
N ALA A 50 -0.66 13.98 -11.53
CA ALA A 50 -0.14 12.68 -11.92
C ALA A 50 -0.72 12.20 -13.26
N ILE A 51 -2.01 12.44 -13.52
CA ILE A 51 -2.64 12.15 -14.82
C ILE A 51 -1.98 12.95 -15.94
N VAL A 52 -1.80 14.27 -15.77
CA VAL A 52 -1.15 15.12 -16.79
C VAL A 52 0.27 14.62 -17.09
N ALA A 53 1.06 14.29 -16.07
CA ALA A 53 2.40 13.76 -16.27
C ALA A 53 2.39 12.38 -16.94
N ALA A 54 1.41 11.53 -16.65
CA ALA A 54 1.24 10.24 -17.31
C ALA A 54 0.78 10.38 -18.78
N GLU A 55 -0.05 11.38 -19.10
CA GLU A 55 -0.41 11.72 -20.48
C GLU A 55 0.82 12.14 -21.28
N GLU A 56 1.76 12.88 -20.68
CA GLU A 56 3.05 13.18 -21.30
C GLU A 56 3.89 11.92 -21.58
N VAL A 57 3.80 10.89 -20.73
CA VAL A 57 4.42 9.59 -21.01
C VAL A 57 3.77 8.96 -22.25
N LEU A 58 2.43 8.91 -22.29
CA LEU A 58 1.69 8.28 -23.40
C LEU A 58 1.84 9.02 -24.74
N GLN A 59 2.10 10.33 -24.72
CA GLN A 59 2.47 11.07 -25.93
C GLN A 59 3.81 10.60 -26.53
N ARG A 60 4.70 10.04 -25.72
CA ARG A 60 6.04 9.57 -26.13
C ARG A 60 6.08 8.07 -26.35
N ASP A 61 5.37 7.31 -25.52
CA ASP A 61 5.16 5.87 -25.63
C ASP A 61 3.70 5.52 -25.36
N PRO A 62 2.88 5.37 -26.42
CA PRO A 62 1.47 5.04 -26.29
C PRO A 62 1.17 3.71 -25.60
N ASP A 63 2.14 2.78 -25.54
CA ASP A 63 1.96 1.44 -24.97
C ASP A 63 2.49 1.33 -23.52
N ASP A 64 2.82 2.47 -22.88
CA ASP A 64 3.36 2.48 -21.52
C ASP A 64 2.30 2.11 -20.46
N LEU A 65 2.39 0.87 -19.98
CA LEU A 65 1.48 0.33 -18.97
C LEU A 65 1.56 1.01 -17.61
N VAL A 66 2.71 1.64 -17.27
CA VAL A 66 2.86 2.35 -16.00
C VAL A 66 2.03 3.63 -16.04
N ALA A 67 2.11 4.38 -17.13
CA ALA A 67 1.31 5.58 -17.33
C ALA A 67 -0.19 5.27 -17.38
N ASP A 68 -0.60 4.25 -18.13
CA ASP A 68 -1.99 3.82 -18.20
C ASP A 68 -2.53 3.40 -16.80
N GLY A 69 -1.71 2.66 -16.04
CA GLY A 69 -2.01 2.31 -14.66
C GLY A 69 -2.17 3.53 -13.73
N VAL A 70 -1.28 4.53 -13.84
CA VAL A 70 -1.37 5.78 -13.06
C VAL A 70 -2.65 6.52 -13.40
N ILE A 71 -2.98 6.72 -14.68
CA ILE A 71 -4.20 7.41 -15.11
C ILE A 71 -5.43 6.69 -14.57
N THR A 72 -5.49 5.38 -14.74
CA THR A 72 -6.62 4.55 -14.31
C THR A 72 -6.85 4.63 -12.80
N VAL A 73 -5.82 4.39 -11.99
CA VAL A 73 -5.96 4.38 -10.53
C VAL A 73 -6.18 5.79 -9.98
N ALA A 74 -5.51 6.81 -10.53
CA ALA A 74 -5.71 8.21 -10.16
C ALA A 74 -7.16 8.64 -10.45
N GLY A 75 -7.68 8.29 -11.63
CA GLY A 75 -9.06 8.55 -12.03
C GLY A 75 -10.06 7.93 -11.06
N PHE A 76 -9.87 6.66 -10.66
CA PHE A 76 -10.75 6.02 -9.67
C PHE A 76 -10.71 6.73 -8.31
N ARG A 77 -9.53 7.15 -7.83
CA ARG A 77 -9.41 7.88 -6.56
C ARG A 77 -10.13 9.23 -6.62
N ILE A 78 -9.98 9.98 -7.72
CA ILE A 78 -10.70 11.26 -7.95
C ILE A 78 -12.21 11.03 -7.99
N ALA A 79 -12.67 10.01 -8.73
CA ALA A 79 -14.08 9.66 -8.81
C ALA A 79 -14.66 9.34 -7.43
N ASN A 80 -13.96 8.51 -6.64
CA ASN A 80 -14.36 8.17 -5.29
C ASN A 80 -14.47 9.43 -4.39
N THR A 81 -13.45 10.28 -4.38
CA THR A 81 -13.48 11.55 -3.61
C THR A 81 -14.67 12.43 -4.03
N SER A 82 -14.96 12.49 -5.33
CA SER A 82 -16.08 13.27 -5.86
C SER A 82 -17.44 12.71 -5.42
N LEU A 83 -17.59 11.38 -5.41
CA LEU A 83 -18.79 10.70 -4.93
C LEU A 83 -18.99 10.88 -3.42
N THR A 84 -17.94 10.75 -2.60
CA THR A 84 -18.01 11.03 -1.16
C THR A 84 -18.49 12.46 -0.90
N ARG A 85 -17.98 13.41 -1.68
CA ARG A 85 -18.36 14.82 -1.58
C ARG A 85 -19.80 15.06 -2.03
N LEU A 86 -20.25 14.37 -3.08
CA LEU A 86 -21.63 14.42 -3.57
C LEU A 86 -22.61 13.87 -2.52
N GLN A 87 -22.28 12.74 -1.89
CA GLN A 87 -23.06 12.14 -0.81
C GLN A 87 -23.15 13.07 0.40
N GLY A 88 -22.02 13.61 0.86
CA GLY A 88 -21.98 14.51 2.02
C GLY A 88 -22.79 15.81 1.84
N ARG A 89 -23.02 16.24 0.60
CA ARG A 89 -23.85 17.41 0.27
C ARG A 89 -25.32 17.08 -0.04
N GLY A 90 -25.73 15.81 0.05
CA GLY A 90 -27.07 15.38 -0.37
C GLY A 90 -27.36 15.58 -1.87
N ALA A 91 -26.32 15.85 -2.67
CA ALA A 91 -26.45 16.20 -4.09
C ALA A 91 -26.81 14.99 -4.98
N LEU A 92 -26.79 13.77 -4.41
CA LEU A 92 -27.45 12.59 -4.99
C LEU A 92 -28.97 12.75 -5.13
N ALA A 93 -29.57 13.82 -4.61
CA ALA A 93 -30.93 14.22 -4.91
C ALA A 93 -31.13 14.61 -6.39
N SER A 94 -30.07 15.04 -7.07
CA SER A 94 -30.11 15.42 -8.48
C SER A 94 -30.19 14.20 -9.38
N GLU A 95 -31.14 14.21 -10.31
CA GLU A 95 -31.31 13.14 -11.30
C GLU A 95 -30.07 12.96 -12.19
N THR A 96 -29.43 14.07 -12.57
CA THR A 96 -28.18 14.05 -13.35
C THR A 96 -27.08 13.31 -12.60
N ALA A 97 -26.90 13.61 -11.31
CA ALA A 97 -25.85 13.00 -10.50
C ALA A 97 -26.07 11.48 -10.32
N ARG A 98 -27.34 11.05 -10.19
CA ARG A 98 -27.68 9.62 -10.17
C ARG A 98 -27.42 8.94 -11.50
N LYS A 99 -27.75 9.59 -12.61
CA LYS A 99 -27.52 9.05 -13.96
C LYS A 99 -26.03 8.81 -14.22
N GLU A 100 -25.18 9.79 -13.88
CA GLU A 100 -23.73 9.64 -14.01
C GLU A 100 -23.17 8.51 -13.12
N ALA A 101 -23.62 8.44 -11.86
CA ALA A 101 -23.22 7.36 -10.96
C ALA A 101 -23.63 5.97 -11.49
N LYS A 102 -24.81 5.86 -12.10
CA LYS A 102 -25.27 4.63 -12.76
C LYS A 102 -24.39 4.25 -13.95
N THR A 103 -24.10 5.20 -14.84
CA THR A 103 -23.21 4.97 -16.00
C THR A 103 -21.84 4.48 -15.55
N LEU A 104 -21.28 5.09 -14.50
CA LEU A 104 -20.02 4.66 -13.92
C LEU A 104 -20.09 3.21 -13.40
N ALA A 105 -21.11 2.87 -12.62
CA ALA A 105 -21.29 1.52 -12.09
C ALA A 105 -21.46 0.48 -13.22
N ASP A 106 -22.22 0.79 -14.26
CA ASP A 106 -22.42 -0.09 -15.41
C ASP A 106 -21.12 -0.28 -16.20
N THR A 107 -20.31 0.77 -16.33
CA THR A 107 -18.99 0.69 -16.96
C THR A 107 -18.04 -0.18 -16.15
N LEU A 108 -17.99 0.01 -14.83
CA LEU A 108 -17.18 -0.82 -13.94
C LEU A 108 -17.58 -2.29 -14.03
N ARG A 109 -18.88 -2.59 -14.01
CA ARG A 109 -19.41 -3.95 -14.20
C ARG A 109 -18.97 -4.55 -15.53
N LYS A 110 -19.07 -3.80 -16.62
CA LYS A 110 -18.71 -4.27 -17.96
C LYS A 110 -17.21 -4.57 -18.08
N THR A 111 -16.37 -3.73 -17.48
CA THR A 111 -14.91 -3.82 -17.62
C THR A 111 -14.29 -4.83 -16.64
N MET A 112 -14.80 -4.90 -15.42
CA MET A 112 -14.21 -5.69 -14.32
C MET A 112 -15.01 -6.94 -13.94
N GLY A 113 -16.24 -7.06 -14.44
CA GLY A 113 -17.18 -8.13 -14.06
C GLY A 113 -17.90 -7.86 -12.74
N ASP A 114 -19.01 -8.58 -12.53
CA ASP A 114 -19.85 -8.43 -11.33
C ASP A 114 -19.13 -8.81 -10.04
N ALA A 115 -18.16 -9.73 -10.10
CA ALA A 115 -17.45 -10.22 -8.93
C ALA A 115 -16.62 -9.14 -8.20
N VAL A 116 -16.27 -8.04 -8.87
CA VAL A 116 -15.56 -6.91 -8.26
C VAL A 116 -16.52 -6.00 -7.48
N LEU A 117 -17.82 -6.08 -7.75
CA LEU A 117 -18.86 -5.30 -7.08
C LEU A 117 -19.54 -6.06 -5.93
N GLU A 118 -19.32 -7.37 -5.83
CA GLU A 118 -19.82 -8.19 -4.73
C GLU A 118 -18.82 -8.22 -3.56
N ASP A 119 -19.30 -8.03 -2.34
CA ASP A 119 -18.48 -8.29 -1.15
C ASP A 119 -18.07 -9.78 -1.12
N PRO A 120 -16.78 -10.11 -0.90
CA PRO A 120 -16.36 -11.50 -0.85
C PRO A 120 -17.06 -12.19 0.32
N LYS A 121 -18.05 -13.04 0.02
CA LYS A 121 -18.71 -13.88 1.03
C LYS A 121 -17.63 -14.68 1.78
N PRO A 122 -17.53 -14.57 3.11
CA PRO A 122 -16.53 -15.32 3.85
C PRO A 122 -16.78 -16.81 3.63
N LYS A 123 -15.81 -17.50 3.02
CA LYS A 123 -15.89 -18.96 2.84
C LYS A 123 -16.07 -19.60 4.23
N PRO A 124 -17.12 -20.42 4.46
CA PRO A 124 -17.27 -21.09 5.72
C PRO A 124 -16.03 -21.96 5.97
N ARG A 125 -15.28 -21.62 7.02
CA ARG A 125 -14.16 -22.43 7.48
C ARG A 125 -14.75 -23.76 7.92
N THR A 126 -14.61 -24.79 7.10
CA THR A 126 -14.92 -26.16 7.50
C THR A 126 -14.09 -26.45 8.75
N PRO A 127 -14.71 -26.78 9.91
CA PRO A 127 -13.94 -27.10 11.09
C PRO A 127 -13.07 -28.30 10.77
N ALA A 128 -11.75 -28.11 10.82
CA ALA A 128 -10.80 -29.20 10.69
C ALA A 128 -11.16 -30.24 11.76
N ARG A 129 -11.68 -31.38 11.30
CA ARG A 129 -11.97 -32.53 12.15
C ARG A 129 -10.66 -32.92 12.81
N ARG A 130 -10.50 -32.58 14.09
CA ARG A 130 -9.41 -33.05 14.93
C ARG A 130 -9.47 -34.58 14.91
N THR A 131 -8.61 -35.20 14.10
CA THR A 131 -8.34 -36.63 14.18
C THR A 131 -7.75 -36.84 15.56
N GLY A 132 -8.55 -37.44 16.44
CA GLY A 132 -8.13 -37.80 17.79
C GLY A 132 -6.90 -38.69 17.68
N THR A 133 -5.76 -38.19 18.14
CA THR A 133 -4.57 -38.98 18.34
C THR A 133 -4.90 -39.98 19.44
N ARG A 134 -5.11 -41.24 19.03
CA ARG A 134 -5.30 -42.38 19.93
C ARG A 134 -4.06 -42.46 20.84
N ARG A 135 -4.25 -42.08 22.11
CA ARG A 135 -3.26 -42.21 23.17
C ARG A 135 -2.95 -43.70 23.36
N THR A 136 -1.79 -44.15 22.89
CA THR A 136 -1.23 -45.43 23.28
C THR A 136 -0.65 -45.28 24.69
N THR A 137 -1.16 -46.09 25.61
CA THR A 137 -0.68 -46.19 27.00
C THR A 137 0.65 -46.93 27.02
N ALA A 138 1.73 -46.22 27.36
CA ALA A 138 2.99 -46.83 27.80
C ALA A 138 2.88 -47.18 29.30
N PRO A 139 3.35 -48.37 29.76
CA PRO A 139 3.28 -48.74 31.15
C PRO A 139 4.40 -48.09 31.98
N ALA A 140 4.06 -47.81 33.22
CA ALA A 140 4.86 -47.15 34.24
C ALA A 140 6.08 -47.96 34.69
N ALA A 141 7.20 -47.28 34.96
CA ALA A 141 8.27 -47.76 35.82
C ALA A 141 8.76 -46.62 36.74
N ALA A 142 8.46 -46.82 38.03
CA ALA A 142 8.97 -46.31 39.31
C ALA A 142 9.74 -44.96 39.46
N PRO A 143 9.50 -44.23 40.57
CA PRO A 143 10.23 -43.01 40.95
C PRO A 143 11.39 -43.31 41.92
N ALA A 144 12.49 -42.56 41.84
CA ALA A 144 13.45 -42.43 42.94
C ALA A 144 14.27 -41.13 42.89
N ALA A 145 14.11 -40.35 43.97
CA ALA A 145 15.08 -39.46 44.62
C ALA A 145 15.63 -38.20 43.91
N ALA A 146 15.27 -37.05 44.47
CA ALA A 146 16.13 -35.86 44.60
C ALA A 146 16.69 -35.82 46.05
N PRO A 147 17.54 -34.88 46.49
CA PRO A 147 18.33 -33.84 45.79
C PRO A 147 19.82 -33.80 46.23
N ALA A 148 20.71 -33.04 45.55
CA ALA A 148 21.83 -32.31 46.19
C ALA A 148 22.67 -31.42 45.23
N ALA A 149 22.94 -30.20 45.72
CA ALA A 149 24.16 -29.39 45.60
C ALA A 149 24.58 -28.70 44.27
N ARG A 150 24.51 -27.36 44.32
CA ARG A 150 25.43 -26.38 43.68
C ARG A 150 26.78 -26.38 44.43
N PRO A 151 27.95 -25.92 43.88
CA PRO A 151 28.14 -24.54 43.37
C PRO A 151 29.22 -24.29 42.27
N ALA A 152 29.30 -23.00 41.85
CA ALA A 152 30.46 -22.23 41.31
C ALA A 152 31.07 -22.67 39.96
N SER A 153 31.64 -21.86 39.05
CA SER A 153 31.84 -20.42 38.74
C SER A 153 32.25 -20.45 37.23
N SER A 154 32.20 -19.40 36.40
CA SER A 154 33.06 -18.20 36.42
C SER A 154 32.80 -17.35 35.16
N ASN A 155 32.78 -16.03 35.37
CA ASN A 155 33.27 -14.92 34.52
C ASN A 155 33.03 -14.95 33.00
N GLY A 156 32.56 -13.87 32.38
CA GLY A 156 32.71 -12.48 32.79
C GLY A 156 33.24 -11.71 31.59
N GLY A 157 32.37 -10.96 30.93
CA GLY A 157 32.71 -10.01 29.87
C GLY A 157 31.88 -8.76 30.09
N ASP A 158 32.43 -7.83 30.86
CA ASP A 158 31.80 -6.55 31.21
C ASP A 158 31.93 -5.53 30.04
N PRO A 159 30.81 -4.92 29.58
CA PRO A 159 30.76 -4.09 28.37
C PRO A 159 30.99 -2.57 28.59
N PHE A 160 31.67 -2.14 29.66
CA PHE A 160 31.82 -0.71 30.00
C PHE A 160 33.24 -0.14 29.95
N GLN A 161 34.18 -0.87 29.35
CA GLN A 161 35.53 -0.36 29.11
C GLN A 161 35.54 0.48 27.82
N ASN A 162 35.15 1.76 27.86
CA ASN A 162 35.92 2.89 27.27
C ASN A 162 35.22 4.27 27.37
N LEU A 163 34.72 4.67 28.55
CA LEU A 163 34.42 6.08 28.81
C LEU A 163 35.52 6.66 29.73
N GLY A 164 36.41 7.48 29.16
CA GLY A 164 37.16 8.48 29.92
C GLY A 164 38.68 8.52 29.63
N GLY A 165 39.14 9.66 29.12
CA GLY A 165 40.55 10.05 29.00
C GLY A 165 40.66 11.25 28.06
N ASN A 166 40.35 12.46 28.56
CA ASN A 166 41.26 13.45 29.18
C ASN A 166 41.87 14.39 28.14
#